data_AF-A0A358PCC7-F1
#
_entry.id   AF-A0A358PCC7-F1
#
_cell.length_a   1.000
_cell.length_b   1.000
_cell.length_c   1.000
_cell.angle_alpha   90.00
_cell.angle_beta   90.00
_cell.angle_gamma   90.00
#
_symmetry.space_group_name_H-M   'P 1'
#
loop_
_entity.id
_entity.type
_entity.pdbx_description
1 polymer ?
#
loop_
_entity_poly.entity_id
_entity_poly.type
_entity_poly.pdbx_seq_one_letter_code
_entity_poly.pdbx_strand_id
1 'polypeptide(L)' 'YSFDLDADGARTAYNKMFVSYLKTFARMGLTAIPMEADTGPIGGDMSHEFIILADTGESEVFCHKSFLDRAIPAEN' A
#
# COMPACT_ATOMS: atom_id res chain seq x y z
N TYR A 1 1.19 -10.42 9.85
CA TYR A 1 2.49 -10.57 10.51
C TYR A 1 3.35 -11.49 9.66
N SER A 2 4.58 -11.09 9.35
CA SER A 2 5.60 -11.92 8.72
C SER A 2 6.80 -12.03 9.66
N PHE A 3 7.61 -13.07 9.48
CA PHE A 3 8.80 -13.32 10.26
C PHE A 3 9.89 -13.78 9.29
N ASP A 4 10.99 -13.04 9.26
CA ASP A 4 12.06 -13.23 8.28
C ASP A 4 13.41 -13.16 8.99
N LEU A 5 14.42 -13.88 8.47
CA LEU A 5 15.74 -13.99 9.09
C LEU A 5 16.57 -12.70 8.95
N ASP A 6 16.30 -11.92 7.91
CA ASP A 6 17.00 -10.70 7.57
C ASP A 6 16.05 -9.65 6.95
N ALA A 7 16.59 -8.45 6.72
CA ALA A 7 15.83 -7.32 6.21
C ALA A 7 15.36 -7.51 4.75
N ASP A 8 16.11 -8.26 3.94
CA ASP A 8 15.75 -8.51 2.53
C ASP A 8 14.58 -9.49 2.43
N GLY A 9 14.54 -10.51 3.29
CA GLY A 9 13.39 -11.38 3.50
C GLY A 9 12.16 -10.59 3.94
N ALA A 10 12.32 -9.72 4.94
CA ALA A 10 11.25 -8.86 5.43
C ALA A 10 10.70 -7.93 4.33
N ARG A 11 11.57 -7.33 3.51
CA ARG A 11 11.18 -6.50 2.36
C ARG A 11 10.43 -7.31 1.31
N THR A 12 10.84 -8.55 1.06
CA THR A 12 10.12 -9.46 0.16
C THR A 12 8.72 -9.78 0.69
N ALA A 13 8.59 -10.11 1.98
CA ALA A 13 7.31 -10.36 2.62
C ALA A 13 6.40 -9.13 2.60
N TYR A 14 6.96 -7.94 2.86
CA TYR A 14 6.26 -6.66 2.77
C TYR A 14 5.70 -6.42 1.36
N ASN A 15 6.53 -6.54 0.33
CA ASN A 15 6.12 -6.35 -1.06
C ASN A 15 5.02 -7.33 -1.49
N LYS A 16 5.07 -8.58 -1.01
CA LYS A 16 4.00 -9.56 -1.24
C LYS A 16 2.66 -9.09 -0.65
N MET A 17 2.68 -8.57 0.57
CA MET A 17 1.47 -8.01 1.20
C MET A 17 0.98 -6.76 0.48
N PHE A 18 1.89 -5.86 0.10
CA PHE A 18 1.57 -4.65 -0.65
C PHE A 18 0.78 -4.97 -1.93
N VAL A 19 1.30 -5.88 -2.77
CA VAL A 19 0.62 -6.31 -4.00
C VAL A 19 -0.68 -7.05 -3.69
N SER A 20 -0.72 -7.88 -2.64
CA SER A 20 -1.93 -8.59 -2.24
C SER A 20 -3.05 -7.63 -1.83
N TYR A 21 -2.73 -6.54 -1.15
CA TYR A 21 -3.70 -5.52 -0.75
C TYR A 21 -4.27 -4.78 -1.96
N LEU A 22 -3.41 -4.33 -2.89
CA LEU A 22 -3.87 -3.73 -4.17
C LEU A 22 -4.85 -4.65 -4.91
N LYS A 23 -4.51 -5.93 -5.05
CA LYS A 23 -5.38 -6.92 -5.68
C LYS A 23 -6.68 -7.13 -4.91
N THR A 24 -6.63 -7.10 -3.59
CA THR A 24 -7.80 -7.31 -2.72
C THR A 24 -8.82 -6.19 -2.90
N PHE A 25 -8.39 -4.92 -2.85
CA PHE A 25 -9.27 -3.77 -3.11
C PHE A 25 -9.83 -3.78 -4.52
N ALA A 26 -9.00 -4.12 -5.52
CA ALA A 26 -9.44 -4.23 -6.90
C ALA A 26 -10.53 -5.28 -7.13
N ARG A 27 -10.40 -6.45 -6.48
CA ARG A 27 -11.43 -7.50 -6.52
C ARG A 27 -12.75 -7.06 -5.89
N MET A 28 -12.73 -6.05 -5.04
CA MET A 28 -13.92 -5.41 -4.46
C MET A 28 -14.45 -4.25 -5.33
N GLY A 29 -13.82 -3.96 -6.48
CA GLY A 29 -14.19 -2.82 -7.34
C GLY A 29 -13.75 -1.47 -6.79
N LEU A 30 -12.75 -1.45 -5.89
CA LEU A 30 -12.24 -0.24 -5.25
C LEU A 30 -10.88 0.15 -5.81
N THR A 31 -10.68 1.44 -6.03
CA THR A 31 -9.37 2.03 -6.37
C THR A 31 -8.67 2.49 -5.10
N ALA A 32 -7.80 1.64 -4.55
CA ALA A 32 -6.98 1.98 -3.40
C ALA A 32 -5.65 2.62 -3.80
N ILE A 33 -5.34 3.76 -3.19
CA ILE A 33 -4.10 4.49 -3.40
C ILE A 33 -3.15 4.16 -2.24
N PRO A 34 -2.01 3.50 -2.48
CA PRO A 34 -1.00 3.30 -1.45
C PRO A 34 -0.30 4.64 -1.19
N MET A 35 -0.38 5.13 0.04
CA MET A 35 0.27 6.35 0.52
C MET A 35 1.32 5.97 1.57
N GLU A 36 2.51 6.55 1.47
CA GLU A 36 3.52 6.43 2.52
C GLU A 36 2.94 6.98 3.83
N ALA A 37 3.13 6.24 4.91
CA ALA A 37 2.57 6.55 6.22
C ALA A 37 3.68 6.61 7.28
N ASP A 38 3.37 7.17 8.44
CA ASP A 38 4.32 7.22 9.55
C ASP A 38 4.73 5.80 9.96
N THR A 39 6.04 5.56 10.07
CA THR A 39 6.61 4.30 10.56
C THR A 39 6.58 4.18 12.08
N GLY A 40 6.25 5.28 12.77
CA GLY A 40 6.24 5.36 14.22
C GLY A 40 7.65 5.18 14.82
N PRO A 41 7.74 4.82 16.12
CA PRO A 41 9.01 4.79 16.86
C PRO A 41 10.04 3.77 16.36
N ILE A 42 9.61 2.77 15.59
CA ILE A 42 10.48 1.72 15.03
C ILE A 42 11.33 2.29 13.87
N GLY A 43 10.85 3.34 13.20
CA GLY A 43 11.51 3.94 12.04
C GLY A 43 11.47 3.06 10.77
N GLY A 44 12.09 3.54 9.69
CA GLY A 44 12.19 2.84 8.40
C GLY A 44 11.48 3.60 7.27
N ASP A 45 11.28 2.92 6.14
CA ASP A 45 10.60 3.43 4.93
C ASP A 45 9.44 2.52 4.47
N MET A 46 9.06 1.52 5.29
CA MET A 46 8.10 0.47 4.92
C MET A 46 6.80 0.56 5.72
N SER A 47 6.15 1.72 5.68
CA SER A 47 4.78 1.90 6.18
C SER A 47 3.93 2.53 5.09
N HIS A 48 2.82 1.88 4.75
CA HIS A 48 1.89 2.39 3.74
C HIS A 48 0.44 2.15 4.18
N GLU A 49 -0.37 3.18 4.02
CA GLU A 49 -1.83 3.10 4.12
C GLU A 49 -2.45 2.96 2.73
N PHE A 50 -3.53 2.19 2.63
CA PHE A 50 -4.27 2.01 1.38
C PHE A 50 -5.58 2.79 1.46
N ILE A 51 -5.63 3.94 0.81
CA ILE A 51 -6.71 4.91 0.97
C ILE A 51 -7.67 4.85 -0.23
N ILE A 52 -8.96 4.76 0.06
CA ILE A 52 -10.03 4.96 -0.93
C ILE A 52 -10.43 6.43 -0.88
N LEU A 53 -10.41 7.12 -2.02
CA LEU A 53 -10.84 8.51 -2.07
C LEU A 53 -12.35 8.62 -1.83
N ALA A 54 -12.72 9.44 -0.86
CA ALA A 54 -14.10 9.77 -0.53
C ALA A 54 -14.18 11.20 0.00
N ASP A 55 -15.22 11.94 -0.38
CA ASP A 55 -15.42 13.34 0.04
C ASP A 55 -15.62 13.48 1.57
N THR A 56 -15.98 12.38 2.23
CA THR A 56 -16.19 12.29 3.69
C THR A 56 -15.07 11.53 4.40
N GLY A 57 -13.92 11.30 3.75
CA GLY A 57 -12.78 10.62 4.36
C GLY A 57 -12.20 11.42 5.53
N GLU A 58 -11.71 10.73 6.55
CA GLU A 58 -11.07 11.36 7.72
C GLU A 58 -9.61 11.79 7.46
N SER A 59 -8.96 11.17 6.48
CA SER A 59 -7.56 11.43 6.12
C SER A 59 -7.47 12.32 4.88
N GLU A 60 -6.73 13.43 4.98
CA GLU A 60 -6.35 14.24 3.83
C GLU A 60 -5.13 13.63 3.12
N VAL A 61 -5.17 13.58 1.78
CA VAL A 61 -4.09 13.03 0.96
C VAL A 61 -3.72 13.97 -0.17
N PHE A 62 -2.43 14.00 -0.51
CA PHE A 62 -1.90 14.73 -1.65
C PHE A 62 -1.24 13.74 -2.60
N CYS A 63 -1.84 13.50 -3.76
CA CYS A 63 -1.28 12.61 -4.76
C CYS A 63 -1.43 13.21 -6.17
N HIS A 64 -0.54 12.81 -7.08
CA HIS A 64 -0.67 13.20 -8.48
C HIS A 64 -1.82 12.42 -9.13
N LYS A 65 -2.70 13.10 -9.88
CA LYS A 65 -3.91 12.49 -10.48
C LYS A 65 -3.62 11.23 -11.30
N SER A 66 -2.45 11.13 -11.93
CA SER A 66 -2.07 9.95 -12.71
C SER A 66 -2.02 8.64 -11.90
N PHE A 67 -1.97 8.69 -10.57
CA PHE A 67 -2.00 7.48 -9.73
C PHE A 67 -3.38 6.81 -9.71
N LEU A 68 -4.45 7.53 -10.03
CA LEU A 68 -5.82 6.99 -10.08
C LEU A 68 -6.01 5.99 -11.24
N ASP A 69 -5.24 6.17 -12.31
CA ASP A 69 -5.36 5.41 -13.56
C ASP A 69 -4.29 4.32 -13.68
N ARG A 70 -3.46 4.10 -12.65
CA ARG A 70 -2.40 3.09 -12.71
C ARG A 70 -2.96 1.68 -12.66
N ALA A 71 -2.48 0.85 -13.57
CA ALA A 71 -2.75 -0.58 -13.54
C ALA A 71 -2.15 -1.22 -12.29
N ILE A 72 -2.87 -2.19 -11.73
CA ILE A 72 -2.36 -3.03 -10.64
C ILE A 72 -1.29 -3.95 -11.21
N PRO A 73 -0.16 -4.14 -10.52
CA PRO A 73 0.90 -5.04 -10.98
C PRO A 73 0.35 -6.43 -11.32
N ALA A 74 0.72 -6.93 -12.51
CA ALA A 74 0.39 -8.28 -12.95
C ALA A 74 1.10 -9.33 -12.09
N GLU A 75 0.65 -10.58 -12.19
CA GLU A 75 1.38 -11.71 -11.59
C GLU A 75 2.72 -11.91 -12.30
N ASN A 76 3.76 -12.12 -11.49
CA ASN A 76 5.03 -12.69 -11.95
C ASN A 76 4.88 -14.21 -12.06
#